data_AF-A0A8T9SC30-F1
#
_entry.id   AF-A0A8T9SC30-F1
#
_cell.length_a   1.000
_cell.length_b   1.000
_cell.length_c   1.000
_cell.angle_alpha   90.00
_cell.angle_beta   90.00
_cell.angle_gamma   90.00
#
_symmetry.space_group_name_H-M   'P 1'
#
loop_
_entity.id
_entity.type
_entity.pdbx_description
1 polymer ?
#
loop_
_entity_poly.entity_id
_entity_poly.type
_entity_poly.pdbx_seq_one_letter_code
_entity_poly.pdbx_strand_id
1 'polypeptide(L)'
;MVARCARPARPERLDYFSAATVAYVVQLALLYWCTALLKSGGEWTHDGTALYYAFSLDQLLLPGGRLLYPYPELLRFLTFGAYFTELLLPFALFIPVGVRWWRLLVVVVLFFFHLTISVTLFVGLFFLINWASIVGLLPPSALDWLARRLGPVLGRMGPRVQRWRHWLPAWQAPWRLRLERAAPPTAAGLRLARSARDSFVALVLTYVCLWNLDDVAVLRPAGGIFPDKLRWFGYLFRVDQHWGMFAPTVFKDDGWYIFEGTTARGQVLDLNRAGAPVNYAKPAAVVALFKNDRWRKYSENYLFVDNAWMRPYYCNYLLRIWHENPAHAPLRHLSIVYMKEVSLPDYKVAKPVREVLCDCELATQPAAPVTLRN
;
A
#
# COMPACT_ATOMS: atom_id res chain seq x y z
N MET A 1 -38.95 -26.35 5.85
CA MET A 1 -37.92 -27.27 5.28
C MET A 1 -36.97 -26.47 4.41
N VAL A 2 -35.75 -26.18 4.87
CA VAL A 2 -34.72 -25.58 4.02
C VAL A 2 -34.23 -26.68 3.10
N ALA A 3 -34.52 -26.57 1.79
CA ALA A 3 -33.98 -27.49 0.79
C ALA A 3 -32.46 -27.54 0.94
N ARG A 4 -31.92 -28.67 1.40
CA ARG A 4 -30.49 -28.93 1.36
C ARG A 4 -30.14 -28.95 -0.13
N CYS A 5 -29.54 -27.87 -0.64
CA CYS A 5 -28.92 -27.88 -1.96
C CYS A 5 -27.97 -29.09 -1.99
N ALA A 6 -28.28 -30.06 -2.84
CA ALA A 6 -27.40 -31.18 -3.08
C ALA A 6 -26.02 -30.62 -3.42
N ARG A 7 -24.98 -31.07 -2.70
CA ARG A 7 -23.61 -30.65 -3.03
C ARG A 7 -23.36 -31.10 -4.48
N PRO A 8 -22.97 -30.19 -5.38
CA PRO A 8 -22.66 -30.58 -6.75
C PRO A 8 -21.58 -31.68 -6.72
N ALA A 9 -21.72 -32.66 -7.62
CA ALA A 9 -20.72 -33.71 -7.77
C ALA A 9 -19.33 -33.08 -8.00
N ARG A 10 -18.30 -33.64 -7.36
CA ARG A 10 -16.93 -33.18 -7.59
C ARG A 10 -16.59 -33.37 -9.08
N PRO A 11 -15.97 -32.38 -9.74
CA PRO A 11 -15.60 -32.52 -11.14
C PRO A 11 -14.61 -33.68 -11.31
N GLU A 12 -14.70 -34.39 -12.44
CA GLU A 12 -13.80 -35.51 -12.78
C GLU A 12 -12.34 -35.08 -12.91
N ARG A 13 -12.13 -33.80 -13.23
CA ARG A 13 -10.84 -33.16 -13.46
C ARG A 13 -10.74 -31.85 -12.68
N LEU A 14 -9.58 -31.62 -12.08
CA LEU A 14 -9.27 -30.40 -11.32
C LEU A 14 -8.34 -29.45 -12.12
N ASP A 15 -7.96 -29.86 -13.32
CA ASP A 15 -7.26 -29.05 -14.32
C ASP A 15 -8.23 -28.09 -15.01
N TYR A 16 -7.87 -26.81 -15.02
CA TYR A 16 -8.62 -25.74 -15.68
C TYR A 16 -7.65 -24.74 -16.30
N PHE A 17 -7.87 -24.41 -17.57
CA PHE A 17 -7.06 -23.46 -18.32
C PHE A 17 -7.96 -22.43 -18.99
N SER A 18 -7.66 -21.15 -18.77
CA SER A 18 -8.33 -20.01 -19.40
C SER A 18 -7.45 -18.75 -19.33
N ALA A 19 -7.84 -17.71 -20.08
CA ALA A 19 -7.20 -16.40 -20.00
C ALA A 19 -7.16 -15.85 -18.56
N ALA A 20 -8.17 -16.14 -17.72
CA ALA A 20 -8.19 -15.72 -16.32
C ALA A 20 -7.12 -16.42 -15.47
N THR A 21 -6.92 -17.74 -15.67
CA THR A 21 -5.86 -18.46 -14.95
C THR A 21 -4.48 -18.00 -15.37
N VAL A 22 -4.28 -17.68 -16.65
CA VAL A 22 -3.03 -17.11 -17.16
C VAL A 22 -2.81 -15.71 -16.60
N ALA A 23 -3.81 -14.83 -16.68
CA ALA A 23 -3.73 -13.46 -16.17
C ALA A 23 -3.41 -13.42 -14.67
N TYR A 24 -4.00 -14.30 -13.87
CA TYR A 24 -3.68 -14.40 -12.45
C TYR A 24 -2.22 -14.76 -12.19
N VAL A 25 -1.70 -15.79 -12.88
CA VAL A 25 -0.30 -16.23 -12.73
C VAL A 25 0.67 -15.17 -13.24
N VAL A 26 0.39 -14.56 -14.40
CA VAL A 26 1.21 -13.50 -14.98
C VAL A 26 1.18 -12.25 -14.11
N GLN A 27 0.03 -11.84 -13.56
CA GLN A 27 -0.06 -10.68 -12.66
C GLN A 27 0.82 -10.84 -11.41
N LEU A 28 0.81 -12.04 -10.81
CA LEU A 28 1.69 -12.34 -9.68
C LEU A 28 3.16 -12.27 -10.10
N ALA A 29 3.51 -12.79 -11.27
CA ALA A 29 4.88 -12.72 -11.77
C ALA A 29 5.33 -11.28 -12.06
N LEU A 30 4.47 -10.47 -12.71
CA LEU A 30 4.74 -9.08 -13.05
C LEU A 30 5.02 -8.24 -11.80
N LEU A 31 4.25 -8.43 -10.73
CA LEU A 31 4.49 -7.73 -9.45
C LEU A 31 5.97 -7.86 -9.02
N TYR A 32 6.49 -9.08 -8.93
CA TYR A 32 7.84 -9.31 -8.42
C TYR A 32 8.93 -9.00 -9.45
N TRP A 33 8.74 -9.39 -10.72
CA TRP A 33 9.71 -9.07 -11.77
C TRP A 33 9.89 -7.56 -11.94
N CYS A 34 8.79 -6.80 -12.00
CA CYS A 34 8.89 -5.36 -12.16
C CYS A 34 9.49 -4.71 -10.91
N THR A 35 9.15 -5.18 -9.71
CA THR A 35 9.81 -4.71 -8.47
C THR A 35 11.32 -4.92 -8.53
N ALA A 36 11.79 -6.12 -8.90
CA ALA A 36 13.22 -6.42 -9.00
C ALA A 36 13.92 -5.59 -10.09
N LEU A 37 13.30 -5.45 -11.27
CA LEU A 37 13.88 -4.72 -12.39
C LEU A 37 13.92 -3.20 -12.15
N LEU A 38 13.00 -2.66 -11.36
CA LEU A 38 13.03 -1.26 -10.94
C LEU A 38 14.18 -0.98 -9.97
N LYS A 39 14.57 -1.96 -9.13
CA LYS A 39 15.69 -1.89 -8.17
C LYS A 39 17.06 -1.96 -8.84
N SER A 40 17.36 -0.94 -9.64
CA SER A 40 18.60 -0.82 -10.43
C SER A 40 19.75 -0.10 -9.71
N GLY A 41 19.50 0.48 -8.53
CA GLY A 41 20.49 1.18 -7.71
C GLY A 41 21.65 0.27 -7.25
N GLY A 42 22.77 0.91 -6.93
CA GLY A 42 23.97 0.20 -6.49
C GLY A 42 23.78 -0.57 -5.18
N GLU A 43 22.94 0.00 -4.31
CA GLU A 43 22.57 -0.58 -3.03
C GLU A 43 21.89 -1.95 -3.15
N TRP A 44 21.23 -2.23 -4.28
CA TRP A 44 20.58 -3.51 -4.57
C TRP A 44 21.45 -4.49 -5.35
N THR A 45 22.29 -3.98 -6.25
CA THR A 45 22.95 -4.77 -7.28
C THR A 45 24.38 -5.21 -6.93
N HIS A 46 25.14 -4.38 -6.22
CA HIS A 46 26.54 -4.67 -5.89
C HIS A 46 26.90 -4.42 -4.43
N ASP A 47 26.41 -3.34 -3.82
CA ASP A 47 26.81 -2.98 -2.45
C ASP A 47 26.07 -3.81 -1.39
N GLY A 48 24.82 -4.20 -1.66
CA GLY A 48 23.95 -4.90 -0.70
C GLY A 48 23.55 -4.04 0.50
N THR A 49 23.52 -2.72 0.35
CA THR A 49 23.22 -1.74 1.42
C THR A 49 21.75 -1.28 1.40
N ALA A 50 20.90 -1.81 0.52
CA ALA A 50 19.55 -1.29 0.37
C ALA A 50 18.69 -1.48 1.64
N LEU A 51 18.75 -2.64 2.30
CA LEU A 51 18.01 -2.83 3.55
C LEU A 51 18.61 -2.05 4.72
N TYR A 52 19.91 -1.73 4.68
CA TYR A 52 20.49 -0.77 5.60
C TYR A 52 19.76 0.57 5.49
N TYR A 53 19.73 1.17 4.29
CA TYR A 53 19.04 2.44 4.08
C TYR A 53 17.53 2.35 4.33
N ALA A 54 16.88 1.26 3.95
CA ALA A 54 15.44 1.09 4.20
C ALA A 54 15.11 1.04 5.69
N PHE A 55 16.00 0.45 6.51
CA PHE A 55 15.85 0.42 7.96
C PHE A 55 16.32 1.72 8.63
N SER A 56 17.13 2.55 7.96
CA SER A 56 17.43 3.91 8.42
C SER A 56 16.25 4.88 8.28
N LEU A 57 15.21 4.52 7.53
CA LEU A 57 13.98 5.31 7.41
C LEU A 57 13.07 5.08 8.62
N ASP A 58 13.21 5.90 9.66
CA ASP A 58 12.48 5.78 10.93
C ASP A 58 10.97 5.97 10.80
N GLN A 59 10.50 6.62 9.73
CA GLN A 59 9.08 6.69 9.40
C GLN A 59 8.49 5.33 8.96
N LEU A 60 9.33 4.36 8.58
CA LEU A 60 8.93 3.00 8.19
C LEU A 60 9.39 1.94 9.21
N LEU A 61 10.46 2.20 9.96
CA LEU A 61 11.09 1.21 10.82
C LEU A 61 10.19 0.74 11.97
N LEU A 62 9.91 -0.56 12.03
CA LEU A 62 9.20 -1.21 13.12
C LEU A 62 10.16 -1.84 14.15
N PRO A 63 9.67 -2.23 15.35
CA PRO A 63 10.52 -2.85 16.37
C PRO A 63 11.29 -4.10 15.89
N GLY A 64 10.70 -4.93 15.03
CA GLY A 64 11.41 -6.08 14.46
C GLY A 64 12.58 -5.67 13.56
N GLY A 65 12.44 -4.57 12.82
CA GLY A 65 13.52 -4.03 11.98
C GLY A 65 14.65 -3.49 12.82
N ARG A 66 14.34 -2.83 13.96
CA ARG A 66 15.35 -2.34 14.92
C ARG A 66 16.22 -3.44 15.50
N LEU A 67 15.68 -4.64 15.68
CA LEU A 67 16.45 -5.78 16.14
C LEU A 67 17.46 -6.27 15.11
N LEU A 68 17.14 -6.16 13.82
CA LEU A 68 17.99 -6.58 12.71
C LEU A 68 18.99 -5.50 12.29
N TYR A 69 18.63 -4.22 12.46
CA TYR A 69 19.38 -3.07 11.96
C TYR A 69 20.88 -3.07 12.34
N PRO A 70 21.30 -3.43 13.56
CA PRO A 70 22.71 -3.40 13.96
C PRO A 70 23.62 -4.43 13.28
N TYR A 71 23.09 -5.36 12.47
CA TYR A 71 23.83 -6.47 11.89
C TYR A 71 24.08 -6.26 10.39
N PRO A 72 25.17 -5.58 9.98
CA PRO A 72 25.39 -5.18 8.58
C PRO A 72 25.48 -6.36 7.61
N GLU A 73 26.20 -7.42 7.96
CA GLU A 73 26.32 -8.60 7.10
C GLU A 73 24.98 -9.34 6.92
N LEU A 74 24.14 -9.34 7.95
CA LEU A 74 22.79 -9.88 7.86
C LEU A 74 21.94 -9.03 6.90
N LEU A 75 21.97 -7.70 7.02
CA LEU A 75 21.24 -6.82 6.11
C LEU A 75 21.76 -6.93 4.67
N ARG A 76 23.06 -7.15 4.48
CA ARG A 76 23.66 -7.42 3.17
C ARG A 76 23.13 -8.70 2.54
N PHE A 77 23.13 -9.80 3.31
CA PHE A 77 22.55 -11.06 2.86
C PHE A 77 21.04 -10.93 2.56
N LEU A 78 20.28 -10.28 3.45
CA LEU A 78 18.85 -10.07 3.26
C LEU A 78 18.54 -9.15 2.07
N THR A 79 19.41 -8.20 1.76
CA THR A 79 19.26 -7.30 0.59
C THR A 79 19.30 -8.11 -0.71
N PHE A 80 20.36 -8.90 -0.90
CA PHE A 80 20.46 -9.78 -2.06
C PHE A 80 19.39 -10.86 -2.04
N GLY A 81 19.08 -11.43 -0.87
CA GLY A 81 18.01 -12.39 -0.70
C GLY A 81 16.66 -11.86 -1.17
N ALA A 82 16.30 -10.63 -0.80
CA ALA A 82 15.08 -9.98 -1.26
C ALA A 82 15.10 -9.76 -2.78
N TYR A 83 16.19 -9.17 -3.31
CA TYR A 83 16.33 -8.91 -4.74
C TYR A 83 16.21 -10.18 -5.59
N PHE A 84 16.97 -11.23 -5.27
CA PHE A 84 16.95 -12.48 -6.02
C PHE A 84 15.66 -13.27 -5.79
N THR A 85 15.01 -13.16 -4.64
CA THR A 85 13.67 -13.74 -4.44
C THR A 85 12.68 -13.10 -5.41
N GLU A 86 12.64 -11.77 -5.48
CA GLU A 86 11.74 -11.05 -6.39
C GLU A 86 12.04 -11.37 -7.87
N LEU A 87 13.32 -11.48 -8.24
CA LEU A 87 13.75 -11.78 -9.60
C LEU A 87 13.49 -13.24 -10.02
N LEU A 88 13.81 -14.21 -9.16
CA LEU A 88 13.88 -15.62 -9.53
C LEU A 88 12.61 -16.40 -9.21
N LEU A 89 11.92 -16.06 -8.11
CA LEU A 89 10.75 -16.81 -7.65
C LEU A 89 9.61 -16.87 -8.69
N PRO A 90 9.34 -15.81 -9.48
CA PRO A 90 8.30 -15.88 -10.51
C PRO A 90 8.52 -16.96 -11.56
N PHE A 91 9.75 -17.35 -11.89
CA PHE A 91 10.00 -18.44 -12.84
C PHE A 91 9.39 -19.77 -12.37
N ALA A 92 9.35 -20.01 -11.05
CA ALA A 92 8.73 -21.20 -10.47
C ALA A 92 7.22 -21.28 -10.79
N LEU A 93 6.56 -20.15 -11.03
CA LEU A 93 5.15 -20.10 -11.42
C LEU A 93 4.89 -20.65 -12.84
N PHE A 94 5.92 -20.82 -13.66
CA PHE A 94 5.79 -21.25 -15.06
C PHE A 94 6.37 -22.65 -15.32
N ILE A 95 6.94 -23.32 -14.30
CA ILE A 95 7.46 -24.68 -14.45
C ILE A 95 6.29 -25.66 -14.65
N PRO A 96 6.19 -26.36 -15.80
CA PRO A 96 5.02 -27.20 -16.12
C PRO A 96 5.06 -28.57 -15.43
N VAL A 97 6.21 -28.96 -14.87
CA VAL A 97 6.40 -30.25 -14.19
C VAL A 97 6.29 -30.05 -12.68
N GLY A 98 5.52 -30.89 -12.00
CA GLY A 98 5.39 -30.81 -10.55
C GLY A 98 4.72 -29.52 -10.07
N VAL A 99 3.81 -28.94 -10.86
CA VAL A 99 3.15 -27.63 -10.60
C VAL A 99 2.72 -27.47 -9.14
N ARG A 100 2.12 -28.49 -8.52
CA ARG A 100 1.72 -28.45 -7.11
C ARG A 100 2.87 -28.08 -6.17
N TRP A 101 4.04 -28.66 -6.37
CA TRP A 101 5.22 -28.40 -5.54
C TRP A 101 5.72 -26.98 -5.72
N TRP A 102 5.86 -26.52 -6.97
CA TRP A 102 6.32 -25.16 -7.25
C TRP A 102 5.34 -24.10 -6.76
N ARG A 103 4.03 -24.30 -6.94
CA ARG A 103 3.01 -23.39 -6.41
C ARG A 103 3.05 -23.30 -4.89
N LEU A 104 3.22 -24.44 -4.21
CA LEU A 104 3.39 -24.46 -2.75
C LEU A 104 4.68 -23.76 -2.31
N LEU A 105 5.79 -23.98 -3.02
CA LEU A 105 7.05 -23.28 -2.77
C LEU A 105 6.86 -21.77 -2.87
N VAL A 106 6.23 -21.28 -3.94
CA VAL A 106 5.96 -19.84 -4.11
C VAL A 106 5.07 -19.30 -2.98
N VAL A 107 4.01 -20.03 -2.60
CA VAL A 107 3.15 -19.63 -1.48
C VAL A 107 3.93 -19.52 -0.19
N VAL A 108 4.75 -20.52 0.15
CA VAL A 108 5.53 -20.55 1.39
C VAL A 108 6.56 -19.41 1.41
N VAL A 109 7.34 -19.27 0.34
CA VAL A 109 8.37 -18.22 0.24
C VAL A 109 7.72 -16.83 0.33
N LEU A 110 6.67 -16.55 -0.45
CA LEU A 110 6.00 -15.25 -0.41
C LEU A 110 5.30 -14.99 0.93
N PHE A 111 4.74 -16.01 1.57
CA PHE A 111 4.13 -15.86 2.88
C PHE A 111 5.15 -15.36 3.89
N PHE A 112 6.31 -16.02 4.01
CA PHE A 112 7.36 -15.64 4.96
C PHE A 112 8.11 -14.38 4.56
N PHE A 113 8.27 -14.12 3.26
CA PHE A 113 8.84 -12.88 2.75
C PHE A 113 8.02 -11.67 3.22
N HIS A 114 6.70 -11.70 2.99
CA HIS A 114 5.79 -10.64 3.41
C HIS A 114 5.56 -10.60 4.93
N LEU A 115 5.66 -11.74 5.63
CA LEU A 115 5.68 -11.77 7.10
C LEU A 115 6.89 -11.02 7.65
N THR A 116 8.07 -11.26 7.08
CA THR A 116 9.32 -10.61 7.49
C THR A 116 9.23 -9.11 7.27
N ILE A 117 8.73 -8.69 6.10
CA ILE A 117 8.50 -7.27 5.81
C ILE A 117 7.50 -6.67 6.82
N SER A 118 6.37 -7.34 7.11
CA SER A 118 5.33 -6.77 7.96
C SER A 118 5.73 -6.58 9.43
N VAL A 119 6.69 -7.36 9.92
CA VAL A 119 7.22 -7.20 11.29
C VAL A 119 8.42 -6.24 11.36
N THR A 120 9.06 -5.93 10.22
CA THR A 120 10.27 -5.08 10.17
C THR A 120 10.02 -3.68 9.64
N LEU A 121 9.10 -3.52 8.68
CA LEU A 121 8.79 -2.27 8.00
C LEU A 121 7.28 -2.03 7.93
N PHE A 122 6.89 -0.78 8.14
CA PHE A 122 5.51 -0.34 8.09
C PHE A 122 5.08 -0.02 6.65
N VAL A 123 4.59 -1.05 5.96
CA VAL A 123 4.16 -0.99 4.54
C VAL A 123 2.63 -1.16 4.39
N GLY A 124 1.87 -0.63 5.35
CA GLY A 124 0.41 -0.62 5.32
C GLY A 124 -0.23 -2.00 5.07
N LEU A 125 -1.17 -2.06 4.13
CA LEU A 125 -1.94 -3.27 3.81
C LEU A 125 -1.26 -4.19 2.79
N PHE A 126 -0.07 -3.84 2.29
CA PHE A 126 0.55 -4.53 1.16
C PHE A 126 0.78 -6.01 1.43
N PHE A 127 1.25 -6.38 2.62
CA PHE A 127 1.48 -7.78 3.00
C PHE A 127 0.18 -8.61 3.01
N LEU A 128 -0.94 -8.03 3.47
CA LEU A 128 -2.26 -8.70 3.48
C LEU A 128 -2.78 -8.90 2.05
N ILE A 129 -2.61 -7.90 1.19
CA ILE A 129 -2.97 -8.00 -0.23
C ILE A 129 -2.16 -9.10 -0.89
N ASN A 130 -0.87 -9.18 -0.63
CA ASN A 130 -0.01 -10.24 -1.14
C ASN A 130 -0.43 -11.62 -0.63
N TRP A 131 -0.69 -11.78 0.67
CA TRP A 131 -1.20 -13.04 1.22
C TRP A 131 -2.53 -13.46 0.60
N ALA A 132 -3.48 -12.53 0.42
CA ALA A 132 -4.73 -12.83 -0.25
C ALA A 132 -4.49 -13.25 -1.71
N SER A 133 -3.56 -12.58 -2.40
CA SER A 133 -3.25 -12.85 -3.80
C SER A 133 -2.67 -14.24 -4.02
N ILE A 134 -1.94 -14.84 -3.07
CA ILE A 134 -1.32 -16.16 -3.23
C ILE A 134 -2.23 -17.33 -2.81
N VAL A 135 -3.38 -17.08 -2.17
CA VAL A 135 -4.33 -18.13 -1.77
C VAL A 135 -4.80 -18.95 -2.98
N GLY A 136 -4.97 -18.31 -4.15
CA GLY A 136 -5.37 -18.98 -5.39
C GLY A 136 -4.33 -19.96 -5.96
N LEU A 137 -3.08 -19.91 -5.49
CA LEU A 137 -2.03 -20.87 -5.86
C LEU A 137 -2.07 -22.15 -4.99
N LEU A 138 -2.82 -22.15 -3.88
CA LEU A 138 -2.91 -23.33 -3.02
C LEU A 138 -3.56 -24.51 -3.74
N PRO A 139 -3.03 -25.74 -3.58
CA PRO A 139 -3.65 -26.90 -4.18
C PRO A 139 -5.01 -27.18 -3.54
N PRO A 140 -5.94 -27.85 -4.26
CA PRO A 140 -7.27 -28.17 -3.76
C PRO A 140 -7.28 -28.85 -2.39
N SER A 141 -6.32 -29.74 -2.11
CA SER A 141 -6.20 -30.41 -0.81
C SER A 141 -5.94 -29.46 0.36
N ALA A 142 -5.15 -28.40 0.13
CA ALA A 142 -4.84 -27.40 1.13
C ALA A 142 -6.04 -26.48 1.36
N LEU A 143 -6.74 -26.08 0.29
CA LEU A 143 -7.99 -25.30 0.39
C LEU A 143 -9.09 -26.09 1.10
N ASP A 144 -9.28 -27.37 0.77
CA ASP A 144 -10.22 -28.26 1.46
C ASP A 144 -9.88 -28.36 2.96
N TRP A 145 -8.60 -28.48 3.31
CA TRP A 145 -8.15 -28.51 4.70
C TRP A 145 -8.44 -27.19 5.42
N LEU A 146 -8.12 -26.05 4.81
CA LEU A 146 -8.41 -24.72 5.34
C LEU A 146 -9.91 -24.53 5.56
N ALA A 147 -10.73 -24.89 4.58
CA ALA A 147 -12.19 -24.79 4.66
C ALA A 147 -12.76 -25.63 5.81
N ARG A 148 -12.23 -26.85 6.02
CA ARG A 148 -12.64 -27.70 7.16
C ARG A 148 -12.23 -27.13 8.51
N ARG A 149 -11.05 -26.50 8.61
CA ARG A 149 -10.53 -25.93 9.86
C ARG A 149 -11.18 -24.59 10.21
N LEU A 150 -11.32 -23.69 9.25
CA LEU A 150 -11.82 -22.32 9.44
C LEU A 150 -13.34 -22.22 9.30
N GLY A 151 -13.97 -23.10 8.53
CA GLY A 151 -15.41 -23.09 8.29
C GLY A 151 -16.26 -23.08 9.56
N PRO A 152 -15.99 -23.92 10.58
CA PRO A 152 -16.74 -23.89 11.84
C PRO A 152 -16.59 -22.57 12.61
N VAL A 153 -15.38 -21.97 12.61
CA VAL A 153 -15.12 -20.71 13.29
C VAL A 153 -15.88 -19.57 12.62
N LEU A 154 -15.78 -19.47 11.28
CA LEU A 154 -16.51 -18.48 10.49
C LEU A 154 -18.04 -18.66 10.61
N GLY A 155 -18.51 -19.91 10.64
CA GLY A 155 -19.91 -20.24 10.86
C GLY A 155 -20.45 -19.78 12.23
N ARG A 156 -19.63 -19.89 13.28
CA ARG A 156 -19.97 -19.38 14.63
C ARG A 156 -19.97 -17.85 14.72
N MET A 157 -19.21 -17.16 13.86
CA MET A 157 -19.23 -15.71 13.75
C MET A 157 -20.43 -15.19 12.96
N GLY A 158 -21.03 -16.03 12.10
CA GLY A 158 -22.20 -15.69 11.28
C GLY A 158 -23.34 -15.01 12.05
N PRO A 159 -23.83 -15.56 13.17
CA PRO A 159 -24.88 -14.93 13.99
C PRO A 159 -24.48 -13.57 14.56
N ARG A 160 -23.21 -13.37 14.95
CA ARG A 160 -22.68 -12.08 15.41
C ARG A 160 -22.68 -11.05 14.29
N VAL A 161 -22.25 -11.41 13.09
CA VAL A 161 -22.28 -10.53 11.91
C VAL A 161 -23.72 -10.22 11.49
N GLN A 162 -24.63 -11.20 11.57
CA GLN A 162 -26.05 -10.99 11.31
C GLN A 162 -26.68 -10.01 12.31
N ARG A 163 -26.21 -10.05 13.57
CA ARG A 163 -26.54 -9.05 14.60
C ARG A 163 -25.94 -7.68 14.34
N TRP A 164 -25.03 -7.49 13.39
CA TRP A 164 -24.56 -6.16 12.99
C TRP A 164 -25.27 -5.67 11.72
N ARG A 165 -25.93 -6.57 10.96
CA ARG A 165 -26.74 -6.19 9.78
C ARG A 165 -27.89 -5.25 10.10
N HIS A 166 -28.40 -5.23 11.32
CA HIS A 166 -29.45 -4.27 11.70
C HIS A 166 -28.93 -2.85 11.97
N TRP A 167 -27.61 -2.68 12.16
CA TRP A 167 -26.95 -1.37 12.24
C TRP A 167 -26.57 -0.82 10.86
N LEU A 168 -26.60 -1.67 9.83
CA LEU A 168 -26.45 -1.22 8.46
C LEU A 168 -27.79 -0.67 8.00
N PRO A 169 -27.89 0.60 7.57
CA PRO A 169 -29.11 1.10 6.96
C PRO A 169 -29.45 0.20 5.78
N ALA A 170 -30.67 -0.35 5.77
CA ALA A 170 -31.14 -1.11 4.63
C ALA A 170 -31.14 -0.17 3.43
N TRP A 171 -30.19 -0.36 2.51
CA TRP A 171 -30.14 0.40 1.28
C TRP A 171 -31.38 0.01 0.46
N GLN A 172 -32.47 0.75 0.67
CA GLN A 172 -33.68 0.60 -0.10
C GLN A 172 -33.45 1.31 -1.43
N ALA A 173 -32.76 0.64 -2.35
CA ALA A 173 -32.72 1.11 -3.72
C ALA A 173 -34.19 1.20 -4.21
N PRO A 174 -34.66 2.36 -4.69
CA PRO A 174 -36.04 2.52 -5.16
C PRO A 174 -36.34 1.65 -6.40
N TRP A 175 -35.30 1.08 -6.99
CA TRP A 175 -35.36 0.23 -8.16
C TRP A 175 -35.04 -1.22 -7.79
N ARG A 176 -35.90 -2.16 -8.20
CA ARG A 176 -35.61 -3.60 -8.19
C ARG A 176 -35.43 -4.08 -9.62
N LEU A 177 -34.18 -4.24 -10.05
CA LEU A 177 -33.86 -4.83 -11.35
C LEU A 177 -33.94 -6.36 -11.24
N ARG A 178 -34.93 -6.96 -11.91
CA ARG A 178 -35.05 -8.42 -12.02
C ARG A 178 -34.61 -8.85 -13.42
N LEU A 179 -33.37 -9.35 -13.52
CA LEU A 179 -32.84 -9.94 -14.74
C LEU A 179 -33.25 -11.42 -14.80
N GLU A 180 -34.20 -11.73 -15.67
CA GLU A 180 -34.59 -13.12 -15.97
C GLU A 180 -34.13 -13.49 -17.37
N ARG A 181 -33.59 -14.70 -17.52
CA ARG A 181 -33.23 -15.22 -18.84
C ARG A 181 -34.48 -15.80 -19.48
N ALA A 182 -34.92 -15.22 -20.59
CA ALA A 182 -36.10 -15.67 -21.32
C ALA A 182 -35.93 -17.07 -21.95
N ALA A 183 -34.69 -17.51 -22.18
CA ALA A 183 -34.38 -18.82 -22.76
C ALA A 183 -33.12 -19.43 -22.11
N PRO A 184 -33.01 -20.77 -22.04
CA PRO A 184 -31.77 -21.43 -21.67
C PRO A 184 -30.67 -21.06 -22.68
N PRO A 185 -29.42 -20.86 -22.23
CA PRO A 185 -28.36 -20.44 -23.12
C PRO A 185 -28.05 -21.56 -24.12
N THR A 186 -27.99 -21.22 -25.41
CA THR A 186 -27.60 -22.16 -26.46
C THR A 186 -26.11 -22.51 -26.31
N ALA A 187 -25.71 -23.68 -26.80
CA ALA A 187 -24.30 -24.07 -26.81
C ALA A 187 -23.41 -23.05 -27.56
N ALA A 188 -23.93 -22.48 -28.66
CA ALA A 188 -23.28 -21.40 -29.39
C ALA A 188 -23.15 -20.12 -28.54
N GLY A 189 -24.22 -19.70 -27.84
CA GLY A 189 -24.20 -18.54 -26.96
C GLY A 189 -23.21 -18.70 -25.79
N LEU A 190 -23.14 -19.89 -25.18
CA LEU A 190 -22.15 -20.18 -24.14
C LEU A 190 -20.71 -20.13 -24.66
N ARG A 191 -20.45 -20.65 -25.86
CA ARG A 191 -19.13 -20.58 -26.50
C ARG A 191 -18.73 -19.14 -26.81
N LEU A 192 -19.66 -18.34 -27.37
CA LEU A 192 -19.42 -16.93 -27.63
C LEU A 192 -19.15 -16.15 -26.34
N ALA A 193 -19.95 -16.36 -25.29
CA ALA A 193 -19.75 -15.70 -24.00
C ALA A 193 -18.40 -16.06 -23.36
N ARG A 194 -17.98 -17.33 -23.44
CA ARG A 194 -16.65 -17.76 -22.97
C ARG A 194 -15.54 -17.10 -23.78
N SER A 195 -15.67 -17.07 -25.11
CA SER A 195 -14.67 -16.48 -26.01
C SER A 195 -14.56 -14.98 -25.81
N ALA A 196 -15.69 -14.27 -25.66
CA ALA A 196 -15.73 -12.84 -25.37
C ALA A 196 -15.10 -12.52 -24.01
N ARG A 197 -15.42 -13.31 -22.97
CA ARG A 197 -14.79 -13.21 -21.65
C ARG A 197 -13.28 -13.41 -21.73
N ASP A 198 -12.83 -14.47 -22.37
CA ASP A 198 -11.41 -14.81 -22.44
C ASP A 198 -10.64 -13.79 -23.28
N SER A 199 -11.24 -13.28 -24.35
CA SER A 199 -10.68 -12.19 -25.16
C SER A 199 -10.58 -10.90 -24.36
N PHE A 200 -11.62 -10.53 -23.61
CA PHE A 200 -11.59 -9.35 -22.75
C PHE A 200 -10.45 -9.43 -21.72
N VAL A 201 -10.34 -10.57 -21.02
CA VAL A 201 -9.27 -10.77 -20.04
C VAL A 201 -7.89 -10.74 -20.69
N ALA A 202 -7.72 -11.37 -21.86
CA ALA A 202 -6.47 -11.35 -22.60
C ALA A 202 -6.08 -9.93 -23.06
N LEU A 203 -7.04 -9.12 -23.49
CA LEU A 203 -6.82 -7.70 -23.85
C LEU A 203 -6.38 -6.89 -22.63
N VAL A 204 -7.08 -7.03 -21.49
CA VAL A 204 -6.70 -6.35 -20.24
C VAL A 204 -5.32 -6.82 -19.75
N LEU A 205 -5.02 -8.11 -19.84
CA LEU A 205 -3.70 -8.64 -19.49
C LEU A 205 -2.61 -8.03 -20.39
N THR A 206 -2.86 -7.97 -21.70
CA THR A 206 -1.92 -7.35 -22.66
C THR A 206 -1.69 -5.89 -22.33
N TYR A 207 -2.76 -5.15 -22.03
CA TYR A 207 -2.68 -3.77 -21.55
C TYR A 207 -1.79 -3.63 -20.31
N VAL A 208 -2.01 -4.48 -19.31
CA VAL A 208 -1.23 -4.49 -18.06
C VAL A 208 0.24 -4.87 -18.30
N CYS A 209 0.52 -5.82 -19.18
CA CYS A 209 1.88 -6.18 -19.57
C CYS A 209 2.59 -4.99 -20.24
N LEU A 210 1.94 -4.33 -21.20
CA LEU A 210 2.50 -3.16 -21.88
C LEU A 210 2.74 -2.00 -20.91
N TRP A 211 1.83 -1.79 -19.95
CA TRP A 211 2.00 -0.78 -18.91
C TRP A 211 3.24 -1.07 -18.06
N ASN A 212 3.40 -2.30 -17.56
CA ASN A 212 4.57 -2.67 -16.75
C ASN A 212 5.88 -2.57 -17.54
N LEU A 213 5.88 -2.99 -18.82
CA LEU A 213 7.04 -2.86 -19.69
C LEU A 213 7.47 -1.39 -19.88
N ASP A 214 6.51 -0.47 -19.98
CA ASP A 214 6.79 0.97 -20.07
C ASP A 214 7.27 1.57 -18.74
N ASP A 215 6.78 1.06 -17.60
CA ASP A 215 7.15 1.51 -16.26
C ASP A 215 8.59 1.11 -15.87
N VAL A 216 9.05 -0.06 -16.32
CA VAL A 216 10.40 -0.55 -16.04
C VAL A 216 11.43 0.18 -16.90
N ALA A 217 12.15 1.12 -16.29
CA ALA A 217 13.11 2.01 -16.97
C ALA A 217 14.15 1.26 -17.83
N VAL A 218 14.64 0.10 -17.38
CA VAL A 218 15.65 -0.71 -18.10
C VAL A 218 15.11 -1.25 -19.43
N LEU A 219 13.79 -1.43 -19.55
CA LEU A 219 13.13 -1.97 -20.74
C LEU A 219 12.50 -0.88 -21.61
N ARG A 220 12.47 0.37 -21.14
CA ARG A 220 11.77 1.49 -21.80
C ARG A 220 12.63 2.09 -22.92
N PRO A 221 12.24 1.96 -24.19
CA PRO A 221 12.93 2.62 -25.31
C PRO A 221 12.69 4.14 -25.28
N ALA A 222 13.56 4.89 -25.96
CA ALA A 222 13.38 6.33 -26.14
C ALA A 222 12.05 6.60 -26.87
N GLY A 223 11.08 7.20 -26.16
CA GLY A 223 9.71 7.43 -26.64
C GLY A 223 8.62 6.63 -25.92
N GLY A 224 8.99 5.69 -25.04
CA GLY A 224 8.05 4.84 -24.30
C GLY A 224 7.44 3.72 -25.15
N ILE A 225 6.89 2.71 -24.48
CA ILE A 225 6.16 1.59 -25.10
C ILE A 225 4.67 1.88 -25.10
N PHE A 226 4.16 2.46 -24.00
CA PHE A 226 2.74 2.59 -23.75
C PHE A 226 2.26 4.04 -23.94
N PRO A 227 1.35 4.32 -24.91
CA PRO A 227 0.92 5.68 -25.20
C PRO A 227 0.14 6.32 -24.04
N ASP A 228 0.48 7.56 -23.68
CA ASP A 228 -0.19 8.30 -22.59
C ASP A 228 -1.70 8.47 -22.82
N LYS A 229 -2.12 8.61 -24.08
CA LYS A 229 -3.54 8.69 -24.48
C LYS A 229 -4.34 7.43 -24.14
N LEU A 230 -3.70 6.30 -23.84
CA LEU A 230 -4.37 5.06 -23.46
C LEU A 230 -4.36 4.83 -21.94
N ARG A 231 -3.69 5.69 -21.15
CA ARG A 231 -3.59 5.52 -19.70
C ARG A 231 -4.90 5.76 -18.94
N TRP A 232 -5.84 6.51 -19.53
CA TRP A 232 -7.14 6.79 -18.91
C TRP A 232 -7.88 5.51 -18.51
N PHE A 233 -7.78 4.44 -19.30
CA PHE A 233 -8.44 3.16 -19.01
C PHE A 233 -7.87 2.55 -17.72
N GLY A 234 -6.55 2.57 -17.57
CA GLY A 234 -5.83 2.15 -16.37
C GLY A 234 -6.31 2.91 -15.14
N TYR A 235 -6.36 4.24 -15.23
CA TYR A 235 -6.81 5.08 -14.12
C TYR A 235 -8.29 4.91 -13.77
N LEU A 236 -9.17 4.78 -14.77
CA LEU A 236 -10.61 4.62 -14.57
C LEU A 236 -10.95 3.30 -13.90
N PHE A 237 -10.35 2.20 -14.36
CA PHE A 237 -10.62 0.85 -13.86
C PHE A 237 -9.64 0.39 -12.77
N ARG A 238 -8.69 1.25 -12.38
CA ARG A 238 -7.63 0.98 -11.39
C ARG A 238 -6.80 -0.26 -11.72
N VAL A 239 -6.48 -0.41 -13.01
CA VAL A 239 -5.54 -1.43 -13.52
C VAL A 239 -4.18 -0.83 -13.87
N ASP A 240 -3.95 0.44 -13.54
CA ASP A 240 -2.62 1.07 -13.54
C ASP A 240 -1.62 0.32 -12.65
N GLN A 241 -0.36 0.26 -13.07
CA GLN A 241 0.68 -0.55 -12.42
C GLN A 241 1.91 0.31 -12.11
N HIS A 242 2.43 0.20 -10.90
CA HIS A 242 3.72 0.76 -10.55
C HIS A 242 4.25 0.05 -9.30
N TRP A 243 5.45 -0.51 -9.37
CA TRP A 243 5.99 -1.39 -8.33
C TRP A 243 7.35 -0.92 -7.77
N GLY A 244 7.52 0.41 -7.64
CA GLY A 244 8.78 1.06 -7.31
C GLY A 244 9.13 1.18 -5.82
N MET A 245 8.79 0.21 -4.98
CA MET A 245 9.12 0.30 -3.55
C MET A 245 10.64 0.23 -3.34
N PHE A 246 11.21 1.31 -2.78
CA PHE A 246 12.65 1.48 -2.57
C PHE A 246 13.47 1.40 -3.88
N ALA A 247 12.89 1.88 -4.98
CA ALA A 247 13.49 1.90 -6.30
C ALA A 247 13.51 3.32 -6.90
N PRO A 248 14.45 3.62 -7.84
CA PRO A 248 15.55 2.75 -8.27
C PRO A 248 16.64 2.59 -7.20
N THR A 249 16.83 3.63 -6.39
CA THR A 249 17.66 3.65 -5.19
C THR A 249 16.77 3.82 -3.96
N VAL A 250 17.28 3.45 -2.79
CA VAL A 250 16.57 3.69 -1.53
C VAL A 250 16.73 5.16 -1.12
N PHE A 251 15.65 5.77 -0.63
CA PHE A 251 15.74 7.13 -0.08
C PHE A 251 16.70 7.18 1.09
N LYS A 252 17.52 8.24 1.14
CA LYS A 252 18.47 8.53 2.22
C LYS A 252 17.99 9.69 3.09
N ASP A 253 17.10 10.51 2.55
CA ASP A 253 16.45 11.60 3.27
C ASP A 253 15.36 11.02 4.16
N ASP A 254 15.49 11.25 5.47
CA ASP A 254 14.49 10.96 6.48
C ASP A 254 14.32 12.17 7.41
N GLY A 255 13.50 12.01 8.45
CA GLY A 255 13.26 13.07 9.41
C GLY A 255 11.95 12.89 10.16
N TRP A 256 11.63 13.87 11.00
CA TRP A 256 10.40 13.86 11.79
C TRP A 256 9.71 15.22 11.77
N TYR A 257 8.39 15.18 11.90
CA TYR A 257 7.53 16.36 11.93
C TYR A 257 7.39 16.92 13.34
N ILE A 258 7.44 18.25 13.43
CA ILE A 258 7.08 19.02 14.62
C ILE A 258 6.03 20.03 14.18
N PHE A 259 4.92 20.08 14.92
CA PHE A 259 3.83 21.01 14.65
C PHE A 259 3.90 22.10 15.71
N GLU A 260 4.61 23.19 15.40
CA GLU A 260 4.92 24.28 16.34
C GLU A 260 3.77 25.28 16.38
N GLY A 261 2.93 25.19 17.42
CA GLY A 261 1.85 26.13 17.66
C GLY A 261 2.27 27.24 18.61
N THR A 262 2.15 28.50 18.19
CA THR A 262 2.36 29.66 19.05
C THR A 262 1.03 30.12 19.63
N THR A 263 0.91 30.07 20.96
CA THR A 263 -0.27 30.52 21.69
C THR A 263 -0.42 32.05 21.71
N ALA A 264 -1.60 32.55 22.05
CA ALA A 264 -1.81 33.98 22.28
C ALA A 264 -0.90 34.60 23.36
N ARG A 265 -0.34 33.78 24.27
CA ARG A 265 0.60 34.19 25.33
C ARG A 265 2.07 34.07 24.92
N GLY A 266 2.36 33.70 23.66
CA GLY A 266 3.73 33.54 23.14
C GLY A 266 4.42 32.22 23.49
N GLN A 267 3.74 31.29 24.18
CA GLN A 267 4.27 29.93 24.40
C GLN A 267 4.24 29.13 23.10
N VAL A 268 5.30 28.38 22.83
CA VAL A 268 5.43 27.47 21.68
C VAL A 268 5.19 26.04 22.14
N LEU A 269 4.18 25.41 21.56
CA LEU A 269 3.71 24.07 21.90
C LEU A 269 3.87 23.13 20.71
N ASP A 270 4.06 21.83 20.96
CA ASP A 270 4.08 20.79 19.94
C ASP A 270 2.74 20.04 19.89
N LEU A 271 2.01 20.18 18.79
CA LEU A 271 0.70 19.54 18.61
C LEU A 271 0.81 18.01 18.52
N ASN A 272 1.95 17.45 18.08
CA ASN A 272 2.16 15.99 18.08
C ASN A 272 2.30 15.42 19.51
N ARG A 273 2.58 16.28 20.49
CA ARG A 273 2.78 15.91 21.90
C ARG A 273 1.68 16.48 22.78
N ALA A 274 0.47 16.59 22.24
CA ALA A 274 -0.72 17.09 22.93
C ALA A 274 -0.51 18.47 23.60
N GLY A 275 0.30 19.34 22.98
CA GLY A 275 0.55 20.69 23.48
C GLY A 275 1.65 20.79 24.54
N ALA A 276 2.50 19.77 24.69
CA ALA A 276 3.71 19.89 25.50
C ALA A 276 4.67 20.96 24.92
N PRO A 277 5.62 21.49 25.70
CA PRO A 277 6.67 22.36 25.18
C PRO A 277 7.42 21.71 24.01
N VAL A 278 7.73 22.51 22.99
CA VAL A 278 8.42 22.04 21.79
C VAL A 278 9.74 21.34 22.14
N ASN A 279 9.98 20.19 21.53
CA ASN A 279 11.24 19.48 21.63
C ASN A 279 11.69 19.07 20.24
N TYR A 280 12.89 19.53 19.87
CA TYR A 280 13.49 19.26 18.57
C TYR A 280 14.22 17.93 18.50
N ALA A 281 14.40 17.22 19.61
CA ALA A 281 15.06 15.93 19.62
C ALA A 281 14.26 14.87 18.85
N LYS A 282 14.98 14.01 18.14
CA LYS A 282 14.39 12.88 17.41
C LYS A 282 13.59 11.98 18.36
N PRO A 283 12.31 11.70 18.08
CA PRO A 283 11.53 10.77 18.87
C PRO A 283 12.10 9.36 18.80
N ALA A 284 11.95 8.59 19.88
CA ALA A 284 12.39 7.20 19.91
C ALA A 284 11.70 6.32 18.84
N ALA A 285 10.50 6.69 18.37
CA ALA A 285 9.79 6.00 17.29
C ALA A 285 9.05 7.02 16.39
N VAL A 286 9.67 7.41 15.27
CA VAL A 286 9.08 8.36 14.32
C VAL A 286 7.83 7.78 13.67
N VAL A 287 7.82 6.48 13.33
CA VAL A 287 6.62 5.79 12.79
C VAL A 287 5.37 5.97 13.67
N ALA A 288 5.54 6.14 14.99
CA ALA A 288 4.42 6.31 15.93
C ALA A 288 3.79 7.72 15.89
N LEU A 289 4.44 8.69 15.22
CA LEU A 289 3.85 10.01 14.97
C LEU A 289 2.68 9.93 13.98
N PHE A 290 2.62 8.88 13.16
CA PHE A 290 1.59 8.72 12.15
C PHE A 290 0.44 7.87 12.66
N LYS A 291 -0.79 8.37 12.48
CA LYS A 291 -2.01 7.64 12.87
C LYS A 291 -2.19 6.31 12.13
N ASN A 292 -1.82 6.26 10.85
CA ASN A 292 -1.85 5.05 10.01
C ASN A 292 -1.03 5.28 8.73
N ASP A 293 -0.94 4.26 7.88
CA ASP A 293 -0.16 4.30 6.64
C ASP A 293 -0.63 5.36 5.64
N ARG A 294 -1.94 5.69 5.61
CA ARG A 294 -2.44 6.78 4.75
C ARG A 294 -1.94 8.14 5.21
N TRP A 295 -1.94 8.39 6.52
CA TRP A 295 -1.36 9.62 7.08
C TRP A 295 0.14 9.68 6.87
N ARG A 296 0.86 8.57 7.04
CA ARG A 296 2.29 8.49 6.73
C ARG A 296 2.56 8.80 5.25
N LYS A 297 1.81 8.20 4.31
CA LYS A 297 1.94 8.50 2.88
C LYS A 297 1.55 9.93 2.52
N TYR A 298 0.57 10.51 3.20
CA TYR A 298 0.24 11.92 3.03
C TYR A 298 1.42 12.80 3.48
N SER A 299 2.01 12.51 4.64
CA SER A 299 3.20 13.20 5.15
C SER A 299 4.44 13.03 4.26
N GLU A 300 4.65 11.87 3.65
CA GLU A 300 5.72 11.66 2.68
C GLU A 300 5.50 12.56 1.45
N ASN A 301 4.27 12.59 0.91
CA ASN A 301 3.94 13.47 -0.21
C ASN A 301 4.07 14.97 0.13
N TYR A 302 3.92 15.34 1.41
CA TYR A 302 3.99 16.72 1.90
C TYR A 302 5.38 17.35 1.77
N LEU A 303 6.41 16.49 1.77
CA LEU A 303 7.80 16.90 1.57
C LEU A 303 8.07 17.33 0.13
N PHE A 304 7.44 16.70 -0.85
CA PHE A 304 7.70 16.97 -2.27
C PHE A 304 7.24 18.37 -2.67
N VAL A 305 8.13 19.09 -3.38
CA VAL A 305 7.88 20.46 -3.87
C VAL A 305 6.71 20.50 -4.84
N ASP A 306 6.55 19.49 -5.69
CA ASP A 306 5.43 19.39 -6.64
C ASP A 306 4.07 19.31 -5.94
N ASN A 307 4.05 18.89 -4.67
CA ASN A 307 2.86 18.83 -3.85
C ASN A 307 2.73 20.03 -2.89
N ALA A 308 3.54 21.08 -3.04
CA ALA A 308 3.51 22.25 -2.14
C ALA A 308 2.12 22.92 -2.08
N TRP A 309 1.30 22.78 -3.12
CA TRP A 309 -0.07 23.27 -3.16
C TRP A 309 -0.95 22.74 -2.02
N MET A 310 -0.67 21.53 -1.49
CA MET A 310 -1.48 20.95 -0.41
C MET A 310 -1.10 21.48 0.99
N ARG A 311 0.04 22.18 1.10
CA ARG A 311 0.60 22.59 2.39
C ARG A 311 -0.30 23.51 3.23
N PRO A 312 -0.90 24.57 2.65
CA PRO A 312 -1.78 25.45 3.40
C PRO A 312 -3.06 24.74 3.87
N TYR A 313 -3.61 23.82 3.07
CA TYR A 313 -4.82 23.08 3.44
C TYR A 313 -4.61 22.19 4.67
N TYR A 314 -3.48 21.50 4.73
CA TYR A 314 -3.15 20.67 5.88
C TYR A 314 -2.85 21.49 7.12
N CYS A 315 -2.11 22.60 6.98
CA CYS A 315 -1.82 23.50 8.10
C CYS A 315 -3.11 24.06 8.72
N ASN A 316 -4.00 24.60 7.90
CA ASN A 316 -5.30 25.11 8.34
C ASN A 316 -6.20 24.00 8.92
N TYR A 317 -6.12 22.78 8.37
CA TYR A 317 -6.81 21.62 8.93
C TYR A 317 -6.33 21.31 10.36
N LEU A 318 -5.03 21.25 10.60
CA LEU A 318 -4.47 20.99 11.94
C LEU A 318 -4.85 22.09 12.92
N LEU A 319 -4.77 23.35 12.51
CA LEU A 319 -5.18 24.50 13.31
C LEU A 319 -6.67 24.40 13.71
N ARG A 320 -7.55 24.08 12.75
CA ARG A 320 -8.99 23.88 12.99
C ARG A 320 -9.25 22.73 13.96
N ILE A 321 -8.66 21.56 13.72
CA ILE A 321 -8.84 20.38 14.58
C ILE A 321 -8.33 20.64 16.00
N TRP A 322 -7.25 21.40 16.15
CA TRP A 322 -6.74 21.79 17.46
C TRP A 322 -7.77 22.60 18.26
N HIS A 323 -8.45 23.56 17.61
CA HIS A 323 -9.48 24.40 18.24
C HIS A 323 -10.84 23.71 18.42
N GLU A 324 -11.08 22.55 17.80
CA GLU A 324 -12.29 21.74 18.06
C GLU A 324 -12.34 21.21 19.51
N ASN A 325 -11.19 21.13 20.20
CA ASN A 325 -11.12 20.77 21.62
C ASN A 325 -10.97 22.03 22.50
N PRO A 326 -12.00 22.43 23.28
CA PRO A 326 -11.94 23.62 24.13
C PRO A 326 -10.89 23.55 25.25
N ALA A 327 -10.40 22.36 25.59
CA ALA A 327 -9.34 22.19 26.60
C ALA A 327 -7.95 22.63 26.11
N HIS A 328 -7.76 22.77 24.79
CA HIS A 328 -6.50 23.17 24.22
C HIS A 328 -6.29 24.69 24.29
N ALA A 329 -5.03 25.11 24.47
CA ALA A 329 -4.68 26.53 24.44
C ALA A 329 -4.93 27.13 23.03
N PRO A 330 -5.52 28.33 22.93
CA PRO A 330 -5.75 28.96 21.63
C PRO A 330 -4.43 29.36 20.97
N LEU A 331 -4.21 28.82 19.76
CA LEU A 331 -3.09 29.15 18.88
C LEU A 331 -3.41 30.37 18.00
N ARG A 332 -2.40 31.22 17.78
CA ARG A 332 -2.43 32.30 16.79
C ARG A 332 -1.77 31.89 15.47
N HIS A 333 -0.73 31.09 15.58
CA HIS A 333 0.15 30.69 14.49
C HIS A 333 0.50 29.20 14.62
N LEU A 334 0.64 28.52 13.50
CA LEU A 334 1.13 27.15 13.41
C LEU A 334 2.19 27.06 12.31
N SER A 335 3.37 26.56 12.67
CA SER A 335 4.42 26.16 11.73
C SER A 335 4.49 24.64 11.63
N ILE A 336 4.40 24.11 10.41
CA ILE A 336 4.70 22.71 10.13
C ILE A 336 6.19 22.62 9.82
N VAL A 337 6.92 22.02 10.75
CA VAL A 337 8.37 21.91 10.72
C VAL A 337 8.76 20.46 10.45
N TYR A 338 9.75 20.28 9.60
CA TYR A 338 10.39 19.00 9.34
C TYR A 338 11.85 19.08 9.75
N MET A 339 12.24 18.20 10.66
CA MET A 339 13.62 18.02 11.07
C MET A 339 14.26 17.00 10.13
N LYS A 340 14.87 17.48 9.06
CA LYS A 340 15.49 16.66 8.02
C LYS A 340 16.79 16.05 8.54
N GLU A 341 16.92 14.74 8.43
CA GLU A 341 18.11 13.97 8.80
C GLU A 341 18.47 13.01 7.67
N VAL A 342 19.65 13.16 7.08
CA VAL A 342 20.10 12.31 5.98
C VAL A 342 20.90 11.13 6.51
N SER A 343 20.52 9.93 6.11
CA SER A 343 21.23 8.69 6.41
C SER A 343 22.51 8.60 5.57
N LEU A 344 23.65 8.43 6.24
CA LEU A 344 24.97 8.31 5.61
C LEU A 344 25.43 6.84 5.67
N PRO A 345 26.50 6.45 4.96
CA PRO A 345 27.11 5.13 5.14
C PRO A 345 27.58 4.87 6.59
N ASP A 346 27.84 3.61 6.91
CA ASP A 346 28.44 3.17 8.19
C ASP A 346 27.68 3.58 9.46
N TYR A 347 26.34 3.51 9.43
CA TYR A 347 25.46 3.85 10.56
C TYR A 347 25.60 5.31 11.05
N LYS A 348 26.05 6.20 10.17
CA LYS A 348 26.16 7.64 10.45
C LYS A 348 24.93 8.38 9.96
N VAL A 349 24.63 9.51 10.59
CA VAL A 349 23.58 10.44 10.19
C VAL A 349 24.15 11.85 10.07
N ALA A 350 23.64 12.61 9.11
CA ALA A 350 23.95 14.03 8.99
C ALA A 350 23.32 14.80 10.16
N LYS A 351 23.87 15.98 10.48
CA LYS A 351 23.28 16.86 11.50
C LYS A 351 21.86 17.25 11.07
N PRO A 352 20.83 17.10 11.92
CA PRO A 352 19.47 17.47 11.55
C PRO A 352 19.34 18.95 11.21
N VAL A 353 18.59 19.24 10.14
CA VAL A 353 18.30 20.60 9.66
C VAL A 353 16.81 20.89 9.87
N ARG A 354 16.52 22.06 10.45
CA ARG A 354 15.14 22.52 10.65
C ARG A 354 14.62 23.17 9.37
N GLU A 355 13.61 22.57 8.75
CA GLU A 355 12.92 23.09 7.57
C GLU A 355 11.48 23.46 7.92
N VAL A 356 11.10 24.72 7.71
CA VAL A 356 9.69 25.13 7.83
C VAL A 356 9.02 24.88 6.49
N LEU A 357 8.07 23.95 6.46
CA LEU A 357 7.38 23.57 5.22
C LEU A 357 6.17 24.44 4.95
N CYS A 358 5.50 24.90 6.01
CA CYS A 358 4.32 25.75 5.93
C CYS A 358 4.13 26.54 7.22
N ASP A 359 3.63 27.76 7.08
CA ASP A 359 3.14 28.60 8.16
C ASP A 359 1.67 28.92 7.89
N CYS A 360 0.84 28.90 8.92
CA CYS A 360 -0.54 29.35 8.83
C CYS A 360 -0.98 30.07 10.11
N GLU A 361 -1.76 31.12 9.92
CA GLU A 361 -2.34 31.94 10.98
C GLU A 361 -3.87 31.84 10.92
N LEU A 362 -4.53 32.07 12.06
CA LEU A 362 -5.97 32.28 12.05
C LEU A 362 -6.28 33.52 11.21
N ALA A 363 -7.21 33.41 10.26
CA ALA A 363 -7.75 34.59 9.58
C ALA A 363 -8.26 35.58 10.64
N THR A 364 -7.63 36.74 10.73
CA THR A 364 -8.13 37.85 11.54
C THR A 364 -9.56 38.12 11.09
N GLN A 365 -10.54 37.99 11.99
CA GLN A 365 -11.87 38.51 11.71
C GLN A 365 -11.73 39.98 11.29
N PRO A 366 -12.32 40.42 10.17
CA PRO A 366 -12.28 41.83 9.81
C PRO A 366 -12.84 42.63 10.98
N ALA A 367 -12.11 43.68 11.38
CA ALA A 367 -12.50 44.55 12.48
C ALA A 367 -13.96 44.97 12.29
N ALA A 368 -14.77 44.84 13.35
CA ALA A 368 -16.15 45.30 13.33
C ALA A 368 -16.18 46.75 12.79
N PRO A 369 -17.08 47.08 11.85
CA PRO A 369 -17.14 48.42 11.29
C PRO A 369 -17.27 49.42 12.44
N VAL A 370 -16.33 50.35 12.51
CA VAL A 370 -16.38 51.47 13.45
C VAL A 370 -17.69 52.20 13.17
N THR A 371 -18.67 52.02 14.07
CA THR A 371 -19.87 52.83 14.08
C THR A 371 -19.44 54.24 14.46
N LEU A 372 -19.22 55.08 13.45
CA LEU A 372 -19.19 56.52 13.61
C LEU A 372 -20.53 56.92 14.24
N ARG A 373 -20.51 57.20 15.54
CA ARG A 373 -21.60 57.90 16.21
C ARG A 373 -21.59 59.33 15.66
N ASN A 374 -22.60 59.65 14.87
CA ASN A 374 -22.95 61.04 14.54
C ASN A 374 -23.45 61.78 15.78
#